data_AF-A0A0N1LQ04-F1
#
_entry.id   AF-A0A0N1LQ04-F1
#
_cell.length_a   1.000
_cell.length_b   1.000
_cell.length_c   1.000
_cell.angle_alpha   90.00
_cell.angle_beta   90.00
_cell.angle_gamma   90.00
#
_symmetry.space_group_name_H-M   'P 1'
#
loop_
_entity.id
_entity.type
_entity.pdbx_description
1 polymer ?
#
loop_
_entity_poly.entity_id
_entity_poly.type
_entity_poly.pdbx_seq_one_letter_code
_entity_poly.pdbx_strand_id
1 'polypeptide(L)'
;MALTNAERQRRYRQKLKLRASPDGVGAQARVAVERAVQALWAFHQRPGPGGIDWSAIDGCTSLAEYRSELERSPGNLIQAARAFIPDFAGLTADEARAIAVVIAISDALRLAPARDYAVPGEA
;
A
#
# COMPACT_ATOMS: atom_id res chain seq x y z
N MET A 1 -27.66 18.59 18.35
CA MET A 1 -27.60 17.68 19.52
C MET A 1 -26.39 16.78 19.39
N ALA A 2 -25.56 16.67 20.43
CA ALA A 2 -24.42 15.76 20.42
C ALA A 2 -24.89 14.31 20.57
N LEU A 3 -24.27 13.37 19.83
CA LEU A 3 -24.60 11.95 19.91
C LEU A 3 -24.33 11.40 21.31
N THR A 4 -25.30 10.67 21.84
CA THR A 4 -25.15 9.91 23.07
C THR A 4 -24.07 8.83 22.92
N ASN A 5 -23.50 8.37 24.03
CA ASN A 5 -22.46 7.34 24.00
C ASN A 5 -22.97 6.03 23.36
N ALA A 6 -24.22 5.65 23.63
CA ALA A 6 -24.86 4.49 23.04
C ALA A 6 -24.99 4.60 21.50
N GLU A 7 -25.36 5.78 20.98
CA GLU A 7 -25.44 6.03 19.54
C GLU A 7 -24.06 6.01 18.88
N ARG A 8 -23.03 6.54 19.55
CA ARG A 8 -21.64 6.44 19.06
C ARG A 8 -21.18 5.00 18.95
N GLN A 9 -21.40 4.19 19.99
CA GLN A 9 -21.03 2.77 19.97
C GLN A 9 -21.81 1.98 18.90
N ARG A 10 -23.11 2.27 18.72
CA ARG A 10 -23.92 1.65 17.66
C ARG A 10 -23.38 2.00 16.27
N ARG A 11 -23.09 3.28 16.01
CA ARG A 11 -22.49 3.73 14.75
C ARG A 11 -21.11 3.13 14.51
N TYR A 12 -20.28 3.03 15.55
CA TYR A 12 -18.97 2.40 15.46
C TYR A 12 -19.08 0.92 15.05
N ARG A 13 -19.94 0.16 15.72
CA ARG A 13 -20.18 -1.25 15.37
C ARG A 13 -20.73 -1.42 13.96
N GLN A 14 -21.65 -0.56 13.52
CA GLN A 14 -22.16 -0.57 12.15
C GLN A 14 -21.06 -0.28 11.12
N LYS A 15 -20.21 0.72 11.37
CA LYS A 15 -19.03 0.99 10.51
C LYS A 15 -18.07 -0.19 10.46
N LEU A 16 -17.87 -0.88 11.58
CA LEU A 16 -17.00 -2.07 11.63
C LEU A 16 -17.56 -3.20 10.77
N LYS A 17 -18.86 -3.47 10.89
CA LYS A 17 -19.55 -4.50 10.08
C LYS A 17 -19.53 -4.18 8.59
N LEU A 18 -19.74 -2.92 8.22
CA LEU A 18 -19.66 -2.46 6.82
C LEU A 18 -18.24 -2.56 6.26
N ARG A 19 -17.21 -2.35 7.09
CA ARG A 19 -15.83 -2.57 6.65
C ARG A 19 -15.56 -4.05 6.45
N ALA A 20 -16.05 -4.92 7.32
CA ALA A 20 -15.85 -6.37 7.23
C ALA A 20 -16.76 -7.06 6.19
N SER A 21 -17.68 -6.34 5.54
CA SER A 21 -18.54 -6.91 4.52
C SER A 21 -17.85 -6.98 3.15
N PRO A 22 -18.27 -7.89 2.26
CA PRO A 22 -17.78 -7.94 0.87
C PRO A 22 -17.92 -6.60 0.14
N ASP A 23 -19.00 -5.86 0.39
CA ASP A 23 -19.24 -4.53 -0.20
C ASP A 23 -18.16 -3.50 0.18
N GLY A 24 -17.50 -3.70 1.32
CA GLY A 24 -16.41 -2.85 1.81
C GLY A 24 -15.05 -3.14 1.17
N VAL A 25 -14.87 -4.28 0.49
CA VAL A 25 -13.58 -4.75 -0.01
C VAL A 25 -12.96 -3.75 -1.00
N GLY A 26 -13.75 -3.19 -1.92
CA GLY A 26 -13.26 -2.20 -2.87
C GLY A 26 -12.72 -0.93 -2.18
N ALA A 27 -13.36 -0.49 -1.09
CA ALA A 27 -12.90 0.65 -0.31
C ALA A 27 -11.61 0.31 0.47
N GLN A 28 -11.50 -0.90 1.01
CA GLN A 28 -10.28 -1.37 1.67
C GLN A 28 -9.10 -1.46 0.70
N ALA A 29 -9.34 -2.00 -0.50
CA ALA A 29 -8.33 -2.11 -1.54
C ALA A 29 -7.80 -0.73 -1.95
N ARG A 30 -8.68 0.28 -2.11
CA ARG A 30 -8.25 1.67 -2.37
C ARG A 30 -7.36 2.21 -1.26
N VAL A 31 -7.72 2.02 0.01
CA VAL A 31 -6.88 2.45 1.14
C VAL A 31 -5.52 1.73 1.14
N ALA A 32 -5.49 0.44 0.82
CA ALA A 32 -4.24 -0.31 0.70
C ALA A 32 -3.35 0.23 -0.43
N VAL A 33 -3.93 0.51 -1.60
CA VAL A 33 -3.24 1.14 -2.74
C VAL A 33 -2.64 2.48 -2.34
N GLU A 34 -3.42 3.37 -1.70
CA GLU A 34 -2.91 4.67 -1.25
C GLU A 34 -1.71 4.53 -0.31
N ARG A 35 -1.78 3.60 0.64
CA ARG A 35 -0.65 3.34 1.56
C ARG A 35 0.57 2.81 0.84
N ALA A 36 0.40 1.92 -0.13
CA ALA A 36 1.50 1.40 -0.93
C ALA A 36 2.16 2.50 -1.77
N VAL A 37 1.38 3.38 -2.40
CA VAL A 37 1.91 4.53 -3.17
C VAL A 37 2.71 5.46 -2.26
N GLN A 38 2.21 5.75 -1.06
CA GLN A 38 2.95 6.57 -0.07
C GLN A 38 4.25 5.89 0.36
N ALA A 39 4.22 4.58 0.62
CA ALA A 39 5.41 3.81 1.01
C ALA A 39 6.49 3.79 -0.10
N LEU A 40 6.07 3.56 -1.34
CA LEU A 40 6.95 3.60 -2.50
C LEU A 40 7.56 4.99 -2.68
N TRP A 41 6.76 6.04 -2.56
CA TRP A 41 7.23 7.42 -2.64
C TRP A 41 8.21 7.77 -1.51
N ALA A 42 7.92 7.37 -0.27
CA ALA A 42 8.80 7.59 0.86
C ALA A 42 10.16 6.90 0.68
N PHE A 43 10.18 5.68 0.13
CA PHE A 43 11.42 5.01 -0.27
C PHE A 43 12.15 5.76 -1.39
N HIS A 44 11.40 6.23 -2.39
CA HIS A 44 11.94 6.94 -3.55
C HIS A 44 12.59 8.29 -3.18
N GLN A 45 12.15 8.92 -2.10
CA GLN A 45 12.77 10.14 -1.55
C GLN A 45 14.05 9.87 -0.74
N ARG A 46 14.44 8.61 -0.54
CA ARG A 46 15.70 8.28 0.15
C ARG A 46 16.88 8.43 -0.81
N PRO A 47 18.06 8.83 -0.30
CA PRO A 47 19.27 8.87 -1.12
C PRO A 47 19.59 7.47 -1.63
N GLY A 48 19.79 7.34 -2.95
CA GLY A 48 20.21 6.10 -3.57
C GLY A 48 21.66 5.74 -3.24
N PRO A 49 22.08 4.49 -3.50
CA PRO A 49 23.47 4.10 -3.39
C PRO A 49 24.33 4.96 -4.35
N GLY A 50 25.12 5.86 -3.79
CA GLY A 50 25.90 6.87 -4.55
C GLY A 50 25.47 8.33 -4.32
N GLY A 51 24.43 8.58 -3.52
CA GLY A 51 24.01 9.93 -3.14
C GLY A 51 23.13 10.64 -4.19
N ILE A 52 22.67 9.92 -5.21
CA ILE A 52 21.67 10.40 -6.18
C ILE A 52 20.30 9.94 -5.70
N ASP A 53 19.38 10.88 -5.52
CA ASP A 53 17.99 10.55 -5.16
C ASP A 53 17.31 9.80 -6.31
N TRP A 54 16.48 8.80 -5.98
CA TRP A 54 15.74 8.08 -7.01
C TRP A 54 14.80 8.99 -7.82
N SER A 55 14.33 10.09 -7.21
CA SER A 55 13.56 11.16 -7.87
C SER A 55 14.31 11.81 -9.04
N ALA A 56 15.63 11.92 -8.96
CA ALA A 56 16.47 12.42 -10.03
C ALA A 56 16.69 11.38 -11.14
N ILE A 57 16.55 10.09 -10.83
CA ILE A 57 16.72 8.98 -11.78
C ILE A 57 15.43 8.73 -12.57
N ASP A 58 14.28 8.67 -11.87
CA ASP A 58 12.98 8.38 -12.50
C ASP A 58 12.25 9.64 -13.02
N GLY A 59 12.81 10.83 -12.81
CA GLY A 59 12.27 12.10 -13.29
C GLY A 59 10.99 12.57 -12.58
N CYS A 60 10.62 11.92 -11.47
CA CYS A 60 9.46 12.29 -10.65
C CYS A 60 9.87 13.15 -9.47
N THR A 61 9.41 14.41 -9.44
CA THR A 61 9.78 15.37 -8.39
C THR A 61 8.70 15.56 -7.34
N SER A 62 7.47 15.06 -7.60
CA SER A 62 6.36 15.10 -6.66
C SER A 62 5.60 13.78 -6.56
N LEU A 63 4.91 13.58 -5.42
CA LEU A 63 4.02 12.45 -5.22
C LEU A 63 2.93 12.37 -6.30
N ALA A 64 2.43 13.52 -6.78
CA ALA A 64 1.40 13.56 -7.80
C ALA A 64 1.93 13.09 -9.17
N GLU A 65 3.16 13.47 -9.52
CA GLU A 65 3.84 12.98 -10.72
C GLU A 65 4.10 11.48 -10.62
N TYR A 66 4.65 11.03 -9.49
CA TYR A 66 4.90 9.61 -9.24
C TYR A 66 3.62 8.78 -9.31
N ARG A 67 2.52 9.27 -8.71
CA ARG A 67 1.21 8.62 -8.84
C ARG A 67 0.76 8.55 -10.29
N SER A 68 0.91 9.64 -11.03
CA SER A 68 0.55 9.68 -12.45
C SER A 68 1.35 8.65 -13.26
N GLU A 69 2.63 8.46 -12.97
CA GLU A 69 3.45 7.38 -13.56
C GLU A 69 2.89 5.98 -13.28
N LEU A 70 2.53 5.72 -12.02
CA LEU A 70 1.96 4.44 -11.62
C LEU A 70 0.59 4.20 -12.26
N GLU A 71 -0.18 5.24 -12.56
CA GLU A 71 -1.49 5.15 -13.19
C GLU A 71 -1.43 4.93 -14.71
N ARG A 72 -0.28 5.18 -15.37
CA ARG A 72 -0.14 5.03 -16.84
C ARG A 72 -0.42 3.62 -17.34
N SER A 73 -0.15 2.61 -16.52
CA SER A 73 -0.43 1.23 -16.84
C SER A 73 -0.90 0.47 -15.60
N PRO A 74 -1.96 -0.37 -15.73
CA PRO A 74 -2.53 -1.11 -14.60
C PRO A 74 -1.54 -2.07 -13.93
N GLY A 75 -0.39 -2.36 -14.56
CA GLY A 75 0.67 -3.19 -13.99
C GLY A 75 1.73 -2.43 -13.17
N ASN A 76 1.87 -1.12 -13.35
CA ASN A 76 3.04 -0.38 -12.86
C ASN A 76 3.17 -0.41 -11.33
N LEU A 77 2.06 -0.19 -10.61
CA LEU A 77 2.05 -0.27 -9.15
C LEU A 77 2.55 -1.63 -8.65
N ILE A 78 2.05 -2.72 -9.23
CA ILE A 78 2.40 -4.07 -8.78
C ILE A 78 3.81 -4.44 -9.20
N GLN A 79 4.29 -3.96 -10.34
CA GLN A 79 5.68 -4.13 -10.76
C GLN A 79 6.64 -3.41 -9.80
N ALA A 80 6.35 -2.15 -9.45
CA ALA A 80 7.13 -1.38 -8.48
C ALA A 80 7.11 -2.04 -7.09
N ALA A 81 5.95 -2.48 -6.62
CA ALA A 81 5.81 -3.19 -5.35
C ALA A 81 6.64 -4.49 -5.29
N ARG A 82 6.62 -5.28 -6.37
CA ARG A 82 7.32 -6.57 -6.42
C ARG A 82 8.84 -6.45 -6.54
N ALA A 83 9.37 -5.27 -6.88
CA ALA A 83 10.82 -5.03 -6.90
C ALA A 83 11.48 -5.23 -5.51
N PHE A 84 10.68 -5.19 -4.45
CA PHE A 84 11.11 -5.37 -3.07
C PHE A 84 11.04 -6.82 -2.58
N ILE A 85 10.51 -7.77 -3.34
CA ILE A 85 10.52 -9.19 -2.96
C ILE A 85 11.92 -9.77 -3.22
N PRO A 86 12.44 -10.67 -2.36
CA PRO A 86 11.72 -11.41 -1.31
C PRO A 86 11.76 -10.82 0.11
N ASP A 87 12.63 -9.85 0.39
CA ASP A 87 13.00 -9.46 1.76
C ASP A 87 12.60 -8.02 2.15
N PHE A 88 12.00 -7.28 1.23
CA PHE A 88 11.63 -5.88 1.40
C PHE A 88 12.80 -4.98 1.80
N ALA A 89 14.00 -5.29 1.28
CA ALA A 89 15.23 -4.58 1.62
C ALA A 89 15.11 -3.06 1.44
N GLY A 90 15.59 -2.33 2.45
CA GLY A 90 15.59 -0.86 2.46
C GLY A 90 14.26 -0.20 2.83
N LEU A 91 13.20 -0.98 3.06
CA LEU A 91 11.92 -0.49 3.58
C LEU A 91 11.87 -0.58 5.11
N THR A 92 11.10 0.32 5.73
CA THR A 92 10.67 0.16 7.12
C THR A 92 9.61 -0.95 7.22
N ALA A 93 9.36 -1.45 8.43
CA ALA A 93 8.33 -2.46 8.67
C ALA A 93 6.92 -2.02 8.21
N ASP A 94 6.56 -0.75 8.42
CA ASP A 94 5.26 -0.22 8.00
C ASP A 94 5.13 -0.09 6.47
N GLU A 95 6.20 0.30 5.79
CA GLU A 95 6.24 0.38 4.34
C GLU A 95 6.17 -1.01 3.70
N ALA A 96 6.96 -1.96 4.23
CA ALA A 96 6.94 -3.34 3.79
C ALA A 96 5.54 -3.95 3.95
N ARG A 97 4.85 -3.71 5.08
CA ARG A 97 3.44 -4.10 5.28
C ARG A 97 2.51 -3.48 4.25
N ALA A 98 2.64 -2.18 3.98
CA ALA A 98 1.79 -1.50 3.00
C ALA A 98 1.94 -2.10 1.59
N ILE A 99 3.18 -2.39 1.19
CA ILE A 99 3.51 -2.99 -0.11
C ILE A 99 3.07 -4.47 -0.17
N ALA A 100 3.31 -5.25 0.87
CA ALA A 100 2.89 -6.64 0.97
C ALA A 100 1.37 -6.81 0.78
N VAL A 101 0.57 -5.94 1.38
CA VAL A 101 -0.91 -6.00 1.26
C VAL A 101 -1.36 -5.83 -0.19
N VAL A 102 -0.77 -4.91 -0.97
CA VAL A 102 -1.20 -4.70 -2.36
C VAL A 102 -0.76 -5.86 -3.27
N ILE A 103 0.38 -6.49 -2.97
CA ILE A 103 0.83 -7.70 -3.66
C ILE A 103 -0.14 -8.85 -3.39
N ALA A 104 -0.52 -9.08 -2.12
CA ALA A 104 -1.48 -10.12 -1.75
C ALA A 104 -2.84 -9.93 -2.45
N ILE A 105 -3.34 -8.70 -2.49
CA ILE A 105 -4.58 -8.37 -3.22
C ILE A 105 -4.43 -8.69 -4.72
N SER A 106 -3.31 -8.31 -5.34
CA SER A 106 -3.07 -8.58 -6.76
C SER A 106 -2.98 -10.08 -7.07
N ASP A 107 -2.30 -10.84 -6.20
CA ASP A 107 -2.14 -12.28 -6.35
C ASP A 107 -3.49 -13.01 -6.22
N ALA A 108 -4.32 -12.60 -5.26
CA ALA A 108 -5.68 -13.11 -5.10
C ALA A 108 -6.54 -12.87 -6.36
N LEU A 109 -6.45 -11.68 -6.97
CA LEU A 109 -7.19 -11.35 -8.20
C LEU A 109 -6.70 -12.12 -9.44
N ARG A 110 -5.45 -12.58 -9.44
CA ARG A 110 -4.84 -13.34 -10.54
C ARG A 110 -5.04 -14.85 -10.43
N LEU A 111 -5.74 -15.32 -9.40
CA LEU A 111 -5.81 -16.74 -9.03
C LEU A 111 -4.40 -17.36 -8.86
N ALA A 112 -3.42 -16.54 -8.50
CA ALA A 112 -2.08 -17.02 -8.20
C ALA A 112 -2.09 -17.72 -6.83
N PRO A 113 -1.26 -18.77 -6.62
CA PRO A 113 -1.08 -19.32 -5.29
C PRO A 113 -0.56 -18.24 -4.33
N ALA A 114 -0.98 -18.30 -3.07
CA ALA A 114 -0.46 -17.43 -2.03
C ALA A 114 1.07 -17.57 -1.97
N ARG A 115 1.76 -16.44 -1.91
CA ARG A 115 3.22 -16.39 -1.83
C ARG A 115 3.63 -16.19 -0.37
N ASP A 116 4.60 -16.98 0.08
CA ASP A 116 5.26 -16.75 1.35
C ASP A 116 6.38 -15.73 1.15
N TYR A 117 6.30 -14.62 1.87
CA TYR A 117 7.36 -13.62 1.96
C TYR A 117 7.49 -13.18 3.42
N ALA A 118 8.72 -12.88 3.86
CA ALA A 118 8.97 -12.44 5.22
C ALA A 118 8.82 -10.92 5.30
N VAL A 119 7.76 -10.43 5.92
CA VAL A 119 7.60 -8.99 6.19
C VAL A 119 8.39 -8.64 7.46
N PRO A 120 9.29 -7.64 7.42
CA PRO A 120 10.03 -7.23 8.61
C PRO A 120 9.10 -6.86 9.78
N GLY A 121 9.31 -7.49 10.94
CA GLY A 121 8.58 -7.17 12.17
C GLY A 121 7.27 -7.94 12.40
N GLU A 122 6.96 -8.97 11.61
CA GLU A 122 5.99 -10.01 11.99
C GLU A 122 6.76 -11.18 12.64
N ALA A 123 6.68 -11.28 13.98
CA ALA A 123 7.07 -12.43 14.79
C ALA A 123 5.95 -12.75 15.78
#